data_AF-A0A838R1C6-F1
#
_entry.id   AF-A0A838R1C6-F1
#
_cell.length_a   1.000
_cell.length_b   1.000
_cell.length_c   1.000
_cell.angle_alpha   90.00
_cell.angle_beta   90.00
_cell.angle_gamma   90.00
#
_symmetry.space_group_name_H-M   'P 1'
#
loop_
_entity.id
_entity.type
_entity.pdbx_description
1 polymer ?
#
loop_
_entity_poly.entity_id
_entity_poly.type
_entity_poly.pdbx_seq_one_letter_code
_entity_poly.pdbx_strand_id
1 'polypeptide(L)'
;MSFLIVGRALVLSITFATTACAQYQLSLPAIDLLSDAPSTYQMRDWRAVATNFDARAFNTAATGQFLPLVKFNASPQSPQLQTSIGLAALATTSATISRSPISRLPT
;
A
#
# COMPACT_ATOMS: atom_id res chain seq x y z
N MET A 1 57.32 -32.00 8.38
CA MET A 1 57.06 -30.57 8.06
C MET A 1 56.10 -30.39 6.88
N SER A 2 56.12 -31.25 5.85
CA SER A 2 55.29 -31.09 4.64
C SER A 2 53.78 -31.31 4.81
N PHE A 3 53.34 -32.24 5.67
CA PHE A 3 51.89 -32.50 5.90
C PHE A 3 51.14 -31.34 6.57
N LEU A 4 51.83 -30.56 7.40
CA LEU A 4 51.26 -29.37 8.06
C LEU A 4 51.06 -28.20 7.08
N ILE A 5 51.89 -28.11 6.04
CA ILE A 5 51.79 -27.07 5.00
C ILE A 5 50.64 -27.37 4.06
N VAL A 6 50.47 -28.64 3.65
CA VAL A 6 49.36 -29.08 2.80
C VAL A 6 48.01 -28.91 3.50
N GLY A 7 47.93 -29.22 4.80
CA GLY A 7 46.71 -29.00 5.59
C GLY A 7 46.31 -27.52 5.70
N ARG A 8 47.29 -26.61 5.88
CA ARG A 8 47.03 -25.16 5.95
C ARG A 8 46.65 -24.58 4.59
N ALA A 9 47.26 -25.05 3.51
CA ALA A 9 46.91 -24.67 2.15
C ALA A 9 45.48 -25.11 1.77
N LEU A 10 45.07 -26.31 2.22
CA LEU A 10 43.71 -26.82 2.01
C LEU A 10 42.65 -25.96 2.73
N VAL A 11 42.88 -25.62 4.00
CA VAL A 11 41.96 -24.78 4.78
C VAL A 11 41.83 -23.38 4.18
N LEU A 12 42.95 -22.78 3.73
CA LEU A 12 42.94 -21.47 3.09
C LEU A 12 42.15 -21.47 1.76
N SER A 13 42.27 -22.55 0.99
CA SER A 13 41.55 -22.71 -0.29
C SER A 13 40.04 -22.88 -0.09
N ILE A 14 39.62 -23.61 0.95
CA ILE A 14 38.20 -23.80 1.28
C ILE A 14 37.56 -22.48 1.73
N THR A 15 38.25 -21.68 2.54
CA THR A 15 37.73 -20.36 2.96
C THR A 15 37.62 -19.37 1.82
N PHE A 16 38.53 -19.42 0.83
CA PHE A 16 38.50 -18.51 -0.33
C PHE A 16 37.32 -18.82 -1.27
N ALA A 17 36.99 -20.10 -1.47
CA ALA A 17 35.87 -20.50 -2.30
C ALA A 17 34.50 -20.08 -1.72
N THR A 18 34.34 -20.09 -0.40
CA THR A 18 33.06 -19.74 0.25
C THR A 18 32.68 -18.26 0.15
N THR A 19 33.66 -17.36 0.00
CA THR A 19 33.39 -15.91 -0.13
C THR A 19 32.87 -15.53 -1.53
N ALA A 20 33.22 -16.29 -2.56
CA ALA A 20 32.81 -15.99 -3.94
C ALA A 20 31.31 -16.27 -4.21
N CYS A 21 30.67 -17.13 -3.41
CA CYS A 21 29.28 -17.55 -3.62
C CYS A 21 28.23 -16.59 -3.01
N ALA A 22 28.65 -15.58 -2.25
CA ALA A 22 27.76 -14.79 -1.39
C ALA A 22 27.24 -13.47 -2.02
N GLN A 23 27.43 -13.24 -3.33
CA GLN A 23 27.21 -11.91 -3.93
C GLN A 23 26.22 -11.82 -5.10
N TYR A 24 25.23 -12.72 -5.20
CA TYR A 24 24.15 -12.54 -6.18
C TYR A 24 22.93 -11.88 -5.55
N GLN A 25 23.03 -10.58 -5.27
CA GLN A 25 21.83 -9.75 -5.11
C GLN A 25 21.33 -9.41 -6.52
N LEU A 26 20.12 -9.89 -6.86
CA LEU A 26 19.47 -9.50 -8.11
C LEU A 26 19.16 -8.00 -8.05
N SER A 27 19.69 -7.22 -9.00
CA SER A 27 19.34 -5.80 -9.12
C SER A 27 17.84 -5.70 -9.41
N LEU A 28 17.14 -5.05 -8.49
CA LEU A 28 15.74 -4.71 -8.62
C LEU A 28 15.69 -3.19 -8.75
N PRO A 29 15.25 -2.65 -9.90
CA PRO A 29 15.30 -1.21 -10.15
C PRO A 29 14.60 -0.36 -9.06
N ALA A 30 13.59 -0.91 -8.39
CA ALA A 30 12.91 -0.24 -7.30
C ALA A 30 13.74 -0.16 -6.00
N ILE A 31 14.59 -1.16 -5.75
CA ILE A 31 15.49 -1.21 -4.59
C ILE A 31 16.69 -0.29 -4.83
N ASP A 32 17.19 -0.24 -6.07
CA ASP A 32 18.33 0.60 -6.45
C ASP A 32 17.99 2.11 -6.37
N LEU A 33 16.70 2.47 -6.26
CA LEU A 33 16.22 3.83 -6.04
C LEU A 33 16.02 4.19 -4.56
N LEU A 34 16.11 3.22 -3.65
CA LEU A 34 16.05 3.49 -2.22
C LEU A 34 17.36 4.15 -1.80
N SER A 35 17.29 5.26 -1.06
CA SER A 35 18.48 5.86 -0.48
C SER A 35 19.15 4.90 0.50
N ASP A 36 20.48 4.79 0.43
CA ASP A 36 21.30 3.85 1.21
C ASP A 36 21.21 4.01 2.73
N ALA A 37 20.72 5.16 3.21
CA ALA A 37 20.55 5.44 4.62
C ALA A 37 19.06 5.44 5.01
N PRO A 38 18.67 4.79 6.11
CA PRO A 38 17.34 4.98 6.66
C PRO A 38 17.21 6.45 7.07
N SER A 39 16.39 7.20 6.33
CA SER A 39 15.94 8.50 6.81
C SER A 39 15.26 8.33 8.18
N THR A 40 15.41 9.32 9.07
CA THR A 40 14.75 9.29 10.37
C THR A 40 13.25 9.08 10.17
N TYR A 41 12.75 7.93 10.61
CA TYR A 41 11.34 7.60 10.49
C TYR A 41 10.53 8.46 11.46
N GLN A 42 9.80 9.44 10.93
CA GLN A 42 8.83 10.20 11.69
C GLN A 42 7.47 9.50 11.56
N MET A 43 6.97 8.96 12.67
CA MET A 43 5.60 8.46 12.72
C MET A 43 4.63 9.60 12.40
N ARG A 44 3.91 9.44 11.30
CA ARG A 44 2.84 10.36 10.92
C ARG A 44 1.71 10.24 11.93
N ASP A 45 1.13 11.36 12.35
CA ASP A 45 -0.09 11.37 13.16
C ASP A 45 -1.25 10.80 12.33
N TRP A 46 -1.53 9.52 12.53
CA TRP A 46 -2.57 8.79 11.81
C TRP A 46 -3.97 9.38 12.06
N ARG A 47 -4.21 9.95 13.25
CA ARG A 47 -5.50 10.53 13.60
C ARG A 47 -5.72 11.81 12.82
N ALA A 48 -4.72 12.69 12.78
CA ALA A 48 -4.77 13.91 11.98
C ALA A 48 -4.97 13.59 10.49
N VAL A 49 -4.29 12.58 9.96
CA VAL A 49 -4.46 12.15 8.55
C VAL A 49 -5.88 11.66 8.29
N ALA A 50 -6.42 10.81 9.15
CA ALA A 50 -7.77 10.27 9.00
C ALA A 50 -8.82 11.39 9.02
N THR A 51 -8.74 12.29 10.01
CA THR A 51 -9.67 13.43 10.11
C THR A 51 -9.60 14.35 8.89
N ASN A 52 -8.38 14.67 8.41
CA ASN A 52 -8.21 15.51 7.23
C ASN A 52 -8.67 14.82 5.95
N PHE A 53 -8.51 13.50 5.86
CA PHE A 53 -8.98 12.72 4.74
C PHE A 53 -10.52 12.72 4.68
N ASP A 54 -11.19 12.39 5.78
CA ASP A 54 -12.66 12.39 5.85
C ASP A 54 -13.24 13.77 5.50
N ALA A 55 -12.62 14.83 6.01
CA ALA A 55 -13.02 16.20 5.69
C ALA A 55 -12.94 16.52 4.19
N ARG A 56 -12.02 15.90 3.44
CA ARG A 56 -11.90 16.07 1.98
C ARG A 56 -12.75 15.09 1.20
N ALA A 57 -12.86 13.85 1.66
CA ALA A 57 -13.62 12.79 0.98
C ALA A 57 -15.11 13.13 0.88
N PHE A 58 -15.67 13.72 1.95
CA PHE A 58 -17.09 14.05 2.03
C PHE A 58 -17.40 15.52 1.71
N ASN A 59 -16.41 16.33 1.33
CA ASN A 59 -16.63 17.70 0.90
C ASN A 59 -17.10 17.72 -0.56
N THR A 60 -18.41 17.88 -0.75
CA THR A 60 -19.06 17.95 -2.06
C THR A 60 -18.79 19.26 -2.80
N ALA A 61 -18.31 20.29 -2.11
CA ALA A 61 -17.94 21.59 -2.68
C ALA A 61 -16.44 21.67 -3.04
N ALA A 62 -15.66 20.61 -2.81
CA ALA A 62 -14.24 20.59 -3.12
C ALA A 62 -13.99 20.62 -4.63
N THR A 63 -13.14 21.54 -5.09
CA THR A 63 -12.77 21.71 -6.50
C THR A 63 -11.38 21.16 -6.78
N GLY A 64 -11.20 20.48 -7.91
CA GLY A 64 -9.90 20.00 -8.37
C GLY A 64 -10.05 18.93 -9.45
N GLN A 65 -8.95 18.60 -10.15
CA GLN A 65 -8.96 17.63 -11.25
C GLN A 65 -9.55 16.26 -10.84
N PHE A 66 -9.41 15.88 -9.57
CA PHE A 66 -9.87 14.59 -9.03
C PHE A 66 -10.84 14.73 -7.85
N LEU A 67 -11.43 15.92 -7.66
CA LEU A 67 -12.40 16.21 -6.60
C LEU A 67 -13.75 16.63 -7.21
N PRO A 68 -14.89 16.39 -6.54
CA PRO A 68 -15.05 15.70 -5.26
C PRO A 68 -14.90 14.17 -5.37
N LEU A 69 -14.45 13.52 -4.29
CA LEU A 69 -14.23 12.07 -4.23
C LEU A 69 -15.55 11.28 -4.14
N VAL A 70 -16.56 11.88 -3.51
CA VAL A 70 -17.88 11.29 -3.29
C VAL A 70 -18.95 12.17 -3.92
N LYS A 71 -19.92 11.54 -4.57
CA LYS A 71 -21.12 12.18 -5.13
C LYS A 71 -22.37 11.57 -4.51
N PHE A 72 -23.32 12.41 -4.13
CA PHE A 72 -24.63 11.98 -3.66
C PHE A 72 -25.65 12.13 -4.78
N ASN A 73 -26.35 11.06 -5.12
CA ASN A 73 -27.43 11.08 -6.10
C ASN A 73 -28.77 11.06 -5.37
N ALA A 74 -29.55 12.13 -5.53
CA ALA A 74 -30.89 12.25 -4.96
C ALA A 74 -31.99 11.62 -5.84
N SER A 75 -31.64 11.15 -7.04
CA SER A 75 -32.55 10.44 -7.96
C SER A 75 -31.87 9.17 -8.47
N PRO A 76 -31.79 8.12 -7.65
CA PRO A 76 -31.21 6.85 -8.06
C PRO A 76 -32.10 6.12 -9.08
N GLN A 77 -31.48 5.40 -10.01
CA GLN A 77 -32.18 4.66 -11.08
C GLN A 77 -33.08 3.53 -10.55
N SER A 78 -32.77 2.98 -9.39
CA SER A 78 -33.59 1.95 -8.75
C SER A 78 -34.72 2.60 -7.95
N PRO A 79 -36.00 2.24 -8.21
CA PRO A 79 -37.16 2.80 -7.50
C PRO A 79 -37.17 2.55 -5.98
N GLN A 80 -36.32 1.62 -5.50
CA GLN A 80 -36.22 1.20 -4.10
C GLN A 80 -35.23 2.06 -3.30
N LEU A 81 -34.44 2.91 -3.96
CA LEU A 81 -33.47 3.78 -3.30
C LEU A 81 -34.00 5.22 -3.30
N GLN A 82 -33.88 5.92 -2.17
CA GLN A 82 -34.19 7.34 -2.08
C GLN A 82 -32.93 8.21 -2.24
N THR A 83 -31.77 7.67 -1.88
CA THR A 83 -30.45 8.32 -2.04
C THR A 83 -29.37 7.26 -2.33
N SER A 84 -28.39 7.56 -3.18
CA SER A 84 -27.23 6.70 -3.41
C SER A 84 -25.90 7.46 -3.34
N ILE A 85 -24.84 6.78 -2.89
CA ILE A 85 -23.48 7.31 -2.83
C ILE A 85 -22.69 6.72 -4.00
N GLY A 86 -22.08 7.58 -4.81
CA GLY A 86 -21.15 7.20 -5.87
C GLY A 86 -19.72 7.64 -5.54
N LEU A 87 -18.75 6.77 -5.78
CA LEU A 87 -17.33 7.13 -5.75
C LEU A 87 -16.87 7.55 -7.15
N ALA A 88 -15.95 8.50 -7.25
CA ALA A 88 -15.27 8.81 -8.49
C ALA A 88 -14.35 7.64 -8.89
N ALA A 89 -14.90 6.63 -9.56
CA ALA A 89 -14.13 5.52 -10.09
C ALA A 89 -13.33 6.01 -11.32
N LEU A 90 -12.02 5.75 -11.32
CA LEU A 90 -11.20 5.80 -12.53
C LEU A 90 -11.70 4.68 -13.48
N ALA A 91 -12.64 5.00 -14.36
CA ALA A 91 -13.17 4.23 -15.50
C ALA A 91 -13.60 2.75 -15.32
N THR A 92 -13.44 2.10 -14.18
CA THR A 92 -13.96 0.75 -13.97
C THR A 92 -14.57 0.61 -12.57
N THR A 93 -15.88 0.33 -12.54
CA THR A 93 -16.65 -0.10 -11.36
C THR A 93 -17.19 1.02 -10.45
N SER A 94 -18.39 1.51 -10.78
CA SER A 94 -19.25 2.25 -9.85
C SER A 94 -19.90 1.26 -8.87
N ALA A 95 -19.43 1.18 -7.63
CA ALA A 95 -20.08 0.38 -6.58
C ALA A 95 -21.19 1.22 -5.91
N THR A 96 -22.44 0.98 -6.29
CA THR A 96 -23.62 1.53 -5.59
C THR A 96 -23.80 0.77 -4.28
N ILE A 97 -23.54 1.41 -3.14
CA ILE A 97 -23.80 0.82 -1.83
C ILE A 97 -25.30 0.95 -1.53
N SER A 98 -26.04 -0.16 -1.68
CA SER A 98 -27.43 -0.28 -1.23
C SER A 98 -27.47 -0.54 0.28
N ARG A 99 -28.05 0.40 1.03
CA ARG A 99 -28.18 0.27 2.49
C ARG A 99 -29.49 -0.48 2.78
N SER A 100 -29.44 -1.80 2.87
CA SER A 100 -30.60 -2.59 3.29
C SER A 100 -31.07 -2.17 4.69
N PRO A 101 -32.38 -2.06 4.94
CA PRO A 101 -32.89 -1.84 6.29
C PRO A 101 -32.50 -3.03 7.16
N ILE A 102 -31.83 -2.77 8.29
CA ILE A 102 -31.57 -3.78 9.31
C ILE A 102 -32.95 -4.29 9.77
N SER A 103 -33.24 -5.55 9.46
CA SER A 103 -34.45 -6.25 9.90
C SER A 103 -34.47 -6.24 11.44
N ARG A 104 -35.34 -5.42 12.02
CA ARG A 104 -35.61 -5.48 13.47
C ARG A 104 -36.56 -6.66 13.67
N LEU A 105 -36.13 -7.69 14.40
CA LEU A 105 -37.04 -8.72 14.90
C LEU A 105 -38.11 -8.03 15.78
N PRO A 106 -39.38 -8.45 15.68
CA PRO A 106 -40.40 -7.98 16.62
C PRO A 106 -40.05 -8.49 18.03
N THR A 107 -40.08 -7.58 19.00
CA THR A 107 -40.26 -7.88 20.44
C THR A 107 -41.72 -7.91 20.77
#